data_AF-A0A924QRU3-F1
#
_entry.id   AF-A0A924QRU3-F1
#
_cell.length_a   1.000
_cell.length_b   1.000
_cell.length_c   1.000
_cell.angle_alpha   90.00
_cell.angle_beta   90.00
_cell.angle_gamma   90.00
#
_symmetry.space_group_name_H-M   'P 1'
#
loop_
_entity.id
_entity.type
_entity.pdbx_description
1 polymer ?
#
loop_
_entity_poly.entity_id
_entity_poly.type
_entity_poly.pdbx_seq_one_letter_code
_entity_poly.pdbx_strand_id
1 'polypeptide(L)'
;MHMLLGVRNCVLLATIIGAIASCKKPQEKSTATGWNYNDKKQGSFSVAKPKDIKTAPGLVFVQGGTFTMGSTQEDVMAEWNNIPKRITVNSFFIDRTEVANVHYREYLYWMQNVFSDEQYAKVLENAQPDTLVWRSELAYNEPYVEYYFRHPSYNYYPVVGVNWKQATDYCIWRTDRVNELELMKKGKEYINPNTIKTEMNGGGQEN
;
A
#
# COMPACT_ATOMS: atom_id res chain seq x y z
N MET A 1 41.98 -48.72 -3.32
CA MET A 1 40.64 -48.14 -3.59
C MET A 1 40.40 -46.76 -2.94
N HIS A 2 41.27 -46.28 -2.02
CA HIS A 2 41.13 -44.94 -1.42
C HIS A 2 41.67 -43.77 -2.26
N MET A 3 42.62 -44.03 -3.17
CA MET A 3 43.27 -42.98 -3.98
C MET A 3 42.38 -42.42 -5.10
N LEU A 4 41.44 -43.24 -5.63
CA LEU A 4 40.50 -42.85 -6.69
C LEU A 4 39.33 -41.98 -6.19
N LEU A 5 38.93 -42.12 -4.92
CA LEU A 5 37.90 -41.25 -4.32
C LEU A 5 38.42 -39.82 -4.07
N GLY A 6 39.69 -39.67 -3.71
CA GLY A 6 40.32 -38.36 -3.48
C GLY A 6 40.41 -37.50 -4.75
N VAL A 7 40.79 -38.11 -5.88
CA VAL A 7 40.88 -37.43 -7.18
C VAL A 7 39.50 -36.98 -7.67
N ARG A 8 38.46 -37.81 -7.49
CA ARG A 8 37.07 -37.46 -7.87
C ARG A 8 36.52 -36.28 -7.05
N ASN A 9 36.84 -36.21 -5.76
CA ASN A 9 36.45 -35.08 -4.90
C ASN A 9 37.23 -33.80 -5.22
N CYS A 10 38.52 -33.89 -5.59
CA CYS A 10 39.31 -32.74 -6.03
C CYS A 10 38.83 -32.17 -7.38
N VAL A 11 38.43 -33.03 -8.32
CA VAL A 11 37.86 -32.60 -9.61
C VAL A 11 36.50 -31.92 -9.41
N LEU A 12 35.65 -32.44 -8.52
CA LEU A 12 34.38 -31.80 -8.15
C LEU A 12 34.59 -30.43 -7.50
N LEU A 13 35.56 -30.29 -6.59
CA LEU A 13 35.90 -28.99 -5.98
C LEU A 13 36.41 -27.98 -7.01
N ALA A 14 37.26 -28.42 -7.95
CA ALA A 14 37.81 -27.56 -9.00
C ALA A 14 36.72 -27.04 -9.96
N THR A 15 35.72 -27.87 -10.28
CA THR A 15 34.57 -27.44 -11.10
C THR A 15 33.68 -26.42 -10.40
N ILE A 16 33.55 -26.51 -9.08
CA ILE A 16 32.77 -25.55 -8.27
C ILE A 16 33.48 -24.20 -8.21
N ILE A 17 34.82 -24.19 -8.07
CA ILE A 17 35.62 -22.95 -8.03
C ILE A 17 35.64 -22.24 -9.40
N GLY A 18 35.65 -23.00 -10.51
CA GLY A 18 35.57 -22.44 -11.87
C GLY A 18 34.25 -21.71 -12.16
N ALA A 19 33.15 -22.12 -11.53
CA ALA A 19 31.83 -21.50 -11.74
C ALA A 19 31.69 -20.13 -11.04
N ILE A 20 32.48 -19.84 -9.99
CA ILE A 20 32.36 -18.60 -9.20
C ILE A 20 33.14 -17.43 -9.84
N ALA A 21 34.09 -17.71 -10.73
CA ALA A 21 34.93 -16.69 -11.36
C ALA A 21 34.24 -15.91 -12.52
N SER A 22 33.04 -16.30 -12.94
CA SER A 22 32.39 -15.78 -14.16
C SER A 22 31.34 -14.67 -13.91
N CYS A 23 31.15 -14.21 -12.68
CA CYS A 23 30.19 -13.13 -12.39
C CYS A 23 30.84 -11.75 -12.29
N LYS A 24 31.40 -11.22 -13.39
CA LYS A 24 31.60 -9.77 -13.54
C LYS A 24 30.32 -9.16 -14.09
N LYS A 25 29.65 -8.31 -13.32
CA LYS A 25 28.45 -7.59 -13.79
C LYS A 25 28.84 -6.74 -15.01
N PRO A 26 28.08 -6.80 -16.13
CA PRO A 26 28.38 -6.00 -17.31
C PRO A 26 28.33 -4.52 -16.94
N GLN A 27 29.38 -3.78 -17.31
CA GLN A 27 29.40 -2.32 -17.16
C GLN A 27 28.47 -1.71 -18.21
N GLU A 28 27.60 -0.80 -17.77
CA GLU A 28 26.69 -0.09 -18.66
C GLU A 28 27.48 0.87 -19.53
N LYS A 29 27.27 0.80 -20.85
CA LYS A 29 27.97 1.64 -21.83
C LYS A 29 27.02 2.68 -22.40
N SER A 30 27.57 3.83 -22.73
CA SER A 30 26.85 4.89 -23.43
C SER A 30 26.49 4.48 -24.83
N THR A 31 25.20 4.54 -25.16
CA THR A 31 24.71 4.28 -26.52
C THR A 31 25.17 5.34 -27.52
N ALA A 32 25.41 6.56 -27.06
CA ALA A 32 25.84 7.67 -27.92
C ALA A 32 27.36 7.71 -28.14
N THR A 33 28.16 7.35 -27.13
CA THR A 33 29.61 7.56 -27.15
C THR A 33 30.42 6.27 -26.98
N GLY A 34 29.80 5.17 -26.55
CA GLY A 34 30.47 3.88 -26.32
C GLY A 34 31.29 3.79 -25.03
N TRP A 35 31.44 4.90 -24.28
CA TRP A 35 32.20 4.95 -23.03
C TRP A 35 31.47 4.24 -21.89
N ASN A 36 32.22 3.68 -20.94
CA ASN A 36 31.66 3.02 -19.77
C ASN A 36 31.10 4.05 -18.79
N TYR A 37 29.87 3.85 -18.32
CA TYR A 37 29.33 4.56 -17.17
C TYR A 37 29.96 4.01 -15.88
N ASN A 38 30.25 4.90 -14.93
CA ASN A 38 30.76 4.57 -13.60
C ASN A 38 32.10 3.80 -13.59
N ASP A 39 33.07 4.24 -14.41
CA ASP A 39 34.46 3.76 -14.35
C ASP A 39 35.37 4.80 -13.66
N LYS A 40 36.06 4.39 -12.59
CA LYS A 40 37.01 5.24 -11.85
C LYS A 40 38.18 5.72 -12.71
N LYS A 41 38.51 5.01 -13.80
CA LYS A 41 39.58 5.38 -14.73
C LYS A 41 39.15 6.38 -15.79
N GLN A 42 37.85 6.50 -16.07
CA GLN A 42 37.29 7.33 -17.14
C GLN A 42 36.38 8.43 -16.60
N GLY A 43 36.69 8.94 -15.40
CA GLY A 43 36.02 10.11 -14.85
C GLY A 43 34.62 9.85 -14.32
N SER A 44 34.39 8.73 -13.60
CA SER A 44 33.33 8.51 -12.61
C SER A 44 31.94 9.13 -12.89
N PHE A 45 31.52 9.20 -14.15
CA PHE A 45 30.21 9.71 -14.51
C PHE A 45 29.17 8.64 -14.19
N SER A 46 28.37 8.91 -13.16
CA SER A 46 27.33 8.00 -12.71
C SER A 46 25.97 8.49 -13.22
N VAL A 47 25.27 7.60 -13.92
CA VAL A 47 23.88 7.82 -14.32
C VAL A 47 22.99 7.26 -13.21
N ALA A 48 22.19 8.11 -12.60
CA ALA A 48 21.19 7.67 -11.65
C ALA A 48 20.18 6.78 -12.39
N LYS A 49 20.07 5.52 -11.98
CA LYS A 49 19.02 4.65 -12.52
C LYS A 49 17.67 5.18 -12.04
N PRO A 50 16.69 5.32 -12.94
CA PRO A 50 15.33 5.65 -12.51
C PRO A 50 14.89 4.56 -11.54
N LYS A 51 14.47 4.97 -10.35
CA LYS A 51 13.95 4.04 -9.36
C LYS A 51 12.49 3.77 -9.72
N ASP A 52 12.17 2.50 -9.96
CA ASP A 52 10.78 2.10 -10.17
C ASP A 52 9.92 2.56 -8.99
N ILE A 53 8.75 3.11 -9.31
CA ILE A 53 7.81 3.59 -8.31
C ILE A 53 7.24 2.36 -7.61
N LYS A 54 7.68 2.11 -6.36
CA LYS A 54 7.15 1.01 -5.56
C LYS A 54 5.69 1.29 -5.20
N THR A 55 4.81 0.33 -5.48
CA THR A 55 3.41 0.36 -5.06
C THR A 55 3.31 0.17 -3.54
N ALA A 56 2.46 0.97 -2.90
CA ALA A 56 2.03 0.72 -1.53
C ALA A 56 1.22 -0.59 -1.44
N PRO A 57 1.06 -1.18 -0.24
CA PRO A 57 0.24 -2.39 -0.08
C PRO A 57 -1.20 -2.15 -0.56
N GLY A 58 -1.76 -3.12 -1.27
CA GLY A 58 -3.13 -3.07 -1.78
C GLY A 58 -3.35 -2.18 -3.02
N LEU A 59 -2.39 -1.31 -3.38
CA LEU A 59 -2.52 -0.41 -4.53
C LEU A 59 -2.13 -1.06 -5.86
N VAL A 60 -2.79 -0.62 -6.92
CA VAL A 60 -2.44 -0.90 -8.32
C VAL A 60 -2.09 0.40 -9.04
N PHE A 61 -1.09 0.34 -9.92
CA PHE A 61 -0.71 1.45 -10.79
C PHE A 61 -1.66 1.53 -11.98
N VAL A 62 -2.26 2.70 -12.17
CA VAL A 62 -3.09 3.02 -13.32
C VAL A 62 -2.29 3.94 -14.24
N GLN A 63 -2.04 3.48 -15.45
CA GLN A 63 -1.32 4.26 -16.45
C GLN A 63 -2.16 5.45 -16.90
N GLY A 64 -1.54 6.63 -16.92
CA GLY A 64 -2.16 7.84 -17.43
C GLY A 64 -2.44 7.73 -18.92
N GLY A 65 -3.56 8.33 -19.33
CA GLY A 65 -4.05 8.24 -20.69
C GLY A 65 -5.37 8.96 -20.84
N THR A 66 -5.93 8.85 -22.03
CA THR A 66 -7.20 9.47 -22.39
C THR A 66 -8.25 8.37 -22.57
N PHE A 67 -9.39 8.53 -21.91
CA PHE A 67 -10.53 7.62 -22.05
C PHE A 67 -11.84 8.41 -22.21
N THR A 68 -12.87 7.76 -22.73
CA THR A 68 -14.22 8.34 -22.82
C THR A 68 -14.98 7.95 -21.55
N MET A 69 -15.30 8.92 -20.71
CA MET A 69 -16.11 8.75 -19.51
C MET A 69 -17.58 8.97 -19.86
N GLY A 70 -18.45 8.04 -19.46
CA GLY A 70 -19.90 8.11 -19.64
C GLY A 70 -20.44 7.03 -20.60
N SER A 71 -21.76 7.01 -20.83
CA SER A 71 -22.36 6.01 -21.72
C SER A 71 -21.98 6.28 -23.17
N THR A 72 -21.44 5.27 -23.83
CA THR A 72 -21.27 5.25 -25.30
C THR A 72 -22.43 4.56 -26.01
N GLN A 73 -23.32 3.92 -25.26
CA GLN A 73 -24.46 3.16 -25.75
C GLN A 73 -25.73 4.02 -25.76
N GLU A 74 -26.67 3.67 -26.63
CA GLU A 74 -27.95 4.35 -26.75
C GLU A 74 -28.74 4.20 -25.44
N ASP A 75 -29.07 5.33 -24.82
CA ASP A 75 -29.90 5.37 -23.63
C ASP A 75 -31.37 5.34 -24.03
N VAL A 76 -32.03 4.21 -23.76
CA VAL A 76 -33.44 3.99 -24.07
C VAL A 76 -34.36 4.90 -23.24
N MET A 77 -33.91 5.35 -22.07
CA MET A 77 -34.69 6.21 -21.17
C MET A 77 -34.40 7.71 -21.38
N ALA A 78 -33.45 8.04 -22.27
CA ALA A 78 -33.04 9.41 -22.60
C ALA A 78 -32.73 10.28 -21.37
N GLU A 79 -32.13 9.70 -20.33
CA GLU A 79 -31.67 10.43 -19.16
C GLU A 79 -30.41 11.24 -19.49
N TRP A 80 -30.47 12.57 -19.36
CA TRP A 80 -29.35 13.46 -19.69
C TRP A 80 -28.28 13.55 -18.58
N ASN A 81 -28.06 12.49 -17.81
CA ASN A 81 -27.12 12.45 -16.70
C ASN A 81 -25.75 11.83 -17.07
N ASN A 82 -25.62 11.21 -18.26
CA ASN A 82 -24.48 10.36 -18.61
C ASN A 82 -23.85 10.66 -19.99
N ILE A 83 -23.68 11.94 -20.31
CA ILE A 83 -23.13 12.37 -21.61
C ILE A 83 -21.65 11.97 -21.72
N PRO A 84 -21.24 11.23 -22.77
CA PRO A 84 -19.87 10.77 -22.94
C PRO A 84 -18.91 11.95 -23.16
N LYS A 85 -17.87 12.05 -22.34
CA LYS A 85 -16.82 13.07 -22.42
C LYS A 85 -15.45 12.41 -22.45
N ARG A 86 -14.57 12.88 -23.35
CA ARG A 86 -13.18 12.43 -23.39
C ARG A 86 -12.37 13.15 -22.32
N ILE A 87 -11.82 12.40 -21.38
CA ILE A 87 -11.04 12.92 -20.25
C ILE A 87 -9.64 12.32 -20.29
N THR A 88 -8.64 13.17 -20.06
CA THR A 88 -7.25 12.76 -19.89
C THR A 88 -6.91 12.80 -18.40
N VAL A 89 -6.38 11.70 -17.89
CA VAL A 89 -5.93 11.57 -16.51
C VAL A 89 -4.44 11.25 -16.48
N ASN A 90 -3.73 11.85 -15.51
CA ASN A 90 -2.34 11.49 -15.24
C ASN A 90 -2.26 10.08 -14.64
N SER A 91 -1.08 9.48 -14.63
CA SER A 91 -0.87 8.19 -13.96
C SER A 91 -1.04 8.33 -12.44
N PHE A 92 -1.76 7.40 -11.81
CA PHE A 92 -2.00 7.41 -10.37
C PHE A 92 -2.11 5.99 -9.81
N PHE A 93 -2.23 5.87 -8.49
CA PHE A 93 -2.45 4.60 -7.81
C PHE A 93 -3.87 4.56 -7.21
N ILE A 94 -4.52 3.41 -7.29
CA ILE A 94 -5.83 3.17 -6.68
C ILE A 94 -5.82 1.84 -5.93
N ASP A 95 -6.65 1.71 -4.89
CA ASP A 95 -6.83 0.45 -4.19
C ASP A 95 -7.47 -0.59 -5.12
N ARG A 96 -7.03 -1.86 -5.00
CA ARG A 96 -7.59 -2.97 -5.79
C ARG A 96 -8.99 -3.38 -5.37
N THR A 97 -9.32 -3.18 -4.09
CA THR A 97 -10.59 -3.58 -3.46
C THR A 97 -11.09 -2.43 -2.60
N GLU A 98 -12.38 -2.45 -2.25
CA GLU A 98 -12.93 -1.56 -1.24
C GLU A 98 -12.24 -1.74 0.12
N VAL A 99 -12.42 -0.75 0.99
CA VAL A 99 -11.94 -0.80 2.37
C VAL A 99 -12.76 -1.82 3.14
N ALA A 100 -12.11 -2.89 3.61
CA ALA A 100 -12.74 -3.91 4.42
C ALA A 100 -13.00 -3.43 5.86
N ASN A 101 -14.03 -4.02 6.52
CA ASN A 101 -14.38 -3.75 7.91
C ASN A 101 -13.18 -3.87 8.86
N VAL A 102 -12.33 -4.88 8.68
CA VAL A 102 -11.13 -5.07 9.53
C VAL A 102 -10.15 -3.90 9.44
N HIS A 103 -9.93 -3.33 8.26
CA HIS A 103 -9.03 -2.20 8.07
C HIS A 103 -9.60 -0.93 8.68
N TYR A 104 -10.91 -0.72 8.59
CA TYR A 104 -11.55 0.41 9.25
C TYR A 104 -11.55 0.27 10.78
N ARG A 105 -11.65 -0.95 11.31
CA ARG A 105 -11.51 -1.22 12.75
C ARG A 105 -10.09 -0.97 13.25
N GLU A 106 -9.07 -1.26 12.44
CA GLU A 106 -7.68 -0.90 12.75
C GLU A 106 -7.53 0.63 12.91
N TYR A 107 -8.15 1.40 12.00
CA TYR A 107 -8.22 2.85 12.13
C TYR A 107 -8.89 3.30 13.43
N LEU A 108 -10.07 2.74 13.76
CA LEU A 108 -10.75 3.08 15.01
C LEU A 108 -9.95 2.70 16.25
N TYR A 109 -9.24 1.57 16.22
CA TYR A 109 -8.35 1.17 17.30
C TYR A 109 -7.22 2.19 17.50
N TRP A 110 -6.60 2.65 16.40
CA TRP A 110 -5.60 3.72 16.47
C TRP A 110 -6.19 5.01 17.03
N MET A 111 -7.38 5.43 16.58
CA MET A 111 -8.07 6.62 17.07
C MET A 111 -8.34 6.53 18.59
N GLN A 112 -8.77 5.37 19.09
CA GLN A 112 -9.03 5.15 20.52
C GLN A 112 -7.77 5.31 21.37
N ASN A 113 -6.62 4.87 20.86
CA ASN A 113 -5.36 4.96 21.60
C ASN A 113 -4.76 6.36 21.53
N VAL A 114 -4.86 7.05 20.40
CA VAL A 114 -4.32 8.42 20.27
C VAL A 114 -5.19 9.44 21.00
N PHE A 115 -6.51 9.28 20.94
CA PHE A 115 -7.49 10.18 21.55
C PHE A 115 -8.17 9.53 22.76
N SER A 116 -7.38 8.95 23.67
CA SER A 116 -7.89 8.29 24.88
C SER A 116 -8.51 9.27 25.88
N ASP A 117 -8.12 10.54 25.80
CA ASP A 117 -8.57 11.55 26.75
C ASP A 117 -10.03 11.93 26.54
N GLU A 118 -10.76 12.11 27.65
CA GLU A 118 -12.19 12.41 27.64
C GLU A 118 -12.52 13.70 26.86
N GLN A 119 -11.59 14.65 26.82
CA GLN A 119 -11.73 15.89 26.04
C GLN A 119 -11.95 15.64 24.54
N TYR A 120 -11.44 14.53 24.01
CA TYR A 120 -11.52 14.17 22.60
C TYR A 120 -12.55 13.06 22.32
N ALA A 121 -13.39 12.68 23.29
CA ALA A 121 -14.38 11.62 23.13
C ALA A 121 -15.31 11.86 21.91
N LYS A 122 -15.64 13.13 21.63
CA LYS A 122 -16.48 13.50 20.48
C LYS A 122 -15.80 13.18 19.13
N VAL A 123 -14.47 13.26 19.06
CA VAL A 123 -13.72 12.92 17.84
C VAL A 123 -13.87 11.43 17.54
N LEU A 124 -13.77 10.58 18.57
CA LEU A 124 -13.94 9.15 18.43
C LEU A 124 -15.38 8.78 18.03
N GLU A 125 -16.38 9.37 18.67
CA GLU A 125 -17.79 9.17 18.33
C GLU A 125 -18.06 9.51 16.86
N ASN A 126 -17.53 10.66 16.40
CA ASN A 126 -17.68 11.10 15.02
C ASN A 126 -16.93 10.23 14.01
N ALA A 127 -15.94 9.45 14.43
CA ALA A 127 -15.22 8.52 13.56
C ALA A 127 -15.95 7.17 13.40
N GLN A 128 -16.90 6.84 14.28
CA GLN A 128 -17.62 5.56 14.20
C GLN A 128 -18.57 5.54 12.99
N PRO A 129 -18.67 4.40 12.27
CA PRO A 129 -19.62 4.25 11.19
C PRO A 129 -21.04 4.11 11.74
N ASP A 130 -22.02 4.59 10.98
CA ASP A 130 -23.43 4.39 11.30
C ASP A 130 -23.86 2.94 11.03
N THR A 131 -24.06 2.18 12.09
CA THR A 131 -24.53 0.79 11.99
C THR A 131 -26.03 0.67 11.71
N LEU A 132 -26.80 1.74 11.91
CA LEU A 132 -28.26 1.73 11.72
C LEU A 132 -28.67 1.84 10.25
N VAL A 133 -27.73 2.04 9.32
CA VAL A 133 -27.96 2.08 7.88
C VAL A 133 -28.70 0.85 7.34
N TRP A 134 -28.59 -0.29 8.01
CA TRP A 134 -29.29 -1.53 7.64
C TRP A 134 -30.77 -1.57 8.06
N ARG A 135 -31.18 -0.68 8.97
CA ARG A 135 -32.52 -0.67 9.55
C ARG A 135 -33.54 -0.15 8.53
N SER A 136 -34.63 -0.87 8.37
CA SER A 136 -35.79 -0.46 7.59
C SER A 136 -37.05 -0.91 8.33
N GLU A 137 -38.09 -0.07 8.33
CA GLU A 137 -39.28 -0.24 9.19
C GLU A 137 -39.97 -1.60 9.04
N LEU A 138 -39.96 -2.18 7.85
CA LEU A 138 -40.65 -3.45 7.53
C LEU A 138 -39.70 -4.61 7.23
N ALA A 139 -38.37 -4.43 7.38
CA ALA A 139 -37.39 -5.46 7.05
C ALA A 139 -36.69 -6.01 8.30
N TYR A 140 -36.52 -7.33 8.37
CA TYR A 140 -35.77 -7.98 9.45
C TYR A 140 -34.25 -7.95 9.17
N ASN A 141 -33.63 -6.79 9.37
CA ASN A 141 -32.19 -6.57 9.16
C ASN A 141 -31.38 -6.37 10.45
N GLU A 142 -32.00 -6.58 11.62
CA GLU A 142 -31.35 -6.44 12.93
C GLU A 142 -30.01 -7.21 13.06
N PRO A 143 -29.86 -8.44 12.51
CA PRO A 143 -28.57 -9.13 12.54
C PRO A 143 -27.45 -8.35 11.83
N TYR A 144 -27.74 -7.61 10.76
CA TYR A 144 -26.73 -6.82 10.08
C TYR A 144 -26.31 -5.59 10.89
N VAL A 145 -27.25 -4.95 11.59
CA VAL A 145 -26.96 -3.82 12.50
C VAL A 145 -25.97 -4.22 13.59
N GLU A 146 -26.17 -5.39 14.19
CA GLU A 146 -25.34 -5.88 15.29
C GLU A 146 -24.00 -6.44 14.79
N TYR A 147 -24.05 -7.32 13.79
CA TYR A 147 -22.91 -8.17 13.43
C TYR A 147 -22.09 -7.66 12.25
N TYR A 148 -22.64 -6.90 11.30
CA TYR A 148 -21.94 -6.59 10.05
C TYR A 148 -20.58 -5.92 10.27
N PHE A 149 -20.52 -4.90 11.14
CA PHE A 149 -19.26 -4.21 11.40
C PHE A 149 -18.35 -4.96 12.40
N ARG A 150 -18.94 -5.73 13.33
CA ARG A 150 -18.24 -6.23 14.52
C ARG A 150 -17.81 -7.69 14.42
N HIS A 151 -18.62 -8.52 13.78
CA HIS A 151 -18.46 -9.98 13.80
C HIS A 151 -17.33 -10.44 12.86
N PRO A 152 -16.50 -11.42 13.27
CA PRO A 152 -15.37 -11.91 12.46
C PRO A 152 -15.74 -12.37 11.04
N SER A 153 -16.93 -12.94 10.84
CA SER A 153 -17.39 -13.39 9.52
C SER A 153 -17.47 -12.27 8.49
N TYR A 154 -17.62 -11.01 8.92
CA TYR A 154 -17.73 -9.85 8.04
C TYR A 154 -16.43 -9.03 7.94
N ASN A 155 -15.31 -9.51 8.49
CA ASN A 155 -14.05 -8.76 8.53
C ASN A 155 -13.56 -8.28 7.14
N TYR A 156 -13.77 -9.11 6.10
CA TYR A 156 -13.31 -8.82 4.73
C TYR A 156 -14.41 -8.27 3.82
N TYR A 157 -15.56 -7.88 4.37
CA TYR A 157 -16.62 -7.21 3.63
C TYR A 157 -16.38 -5.70 3.63
N PRO A 158 -16.87 -4.96 2.62
CA PRO A 158 -16.69 -3.53 2.54
C PRO A 158 -17.35 -2.83 3.73
N VAL A 159 -16.69 -1.81 4.26
CA VAL A 159 -17.27 -0.96 5.31
C VAL A 159 -18.45 -0.15 4.76
N VAL A 160 -19.54 -0.12 5.51
CA VAL A 160 -20.80 0.57 5.17
C VAL A 160 -21.18 1.49 6.32
N GLY A 161 -21.94 2.55 6.04
CA GLY A 161 -22.34 3.53 7.05
C GLY A 161 -21.28 4.62 7.31
N VAL A 162 -20.35 4.80 6.38
CA VAL A 162 -19.34 5.86 6.43
C VAL A 162 -19.74 7.04 5.55
N ASN A 163 -19.58 8.25 6.08
CA ASN A 163 -19.76 9.49 5.33
C ASN A 163 -18.48 9.90 4.56
N TRP A 164 -18.60 10.87 3.66
CA TRP A 164 -17.48 11.33 2.83
C TRP A 164 -16.31 11.89 3.65
N LYS A 165 -16.60 12.59 4.75
CA LYS A 165 -15.56 13.14 5.63
C LYS A 165 -14.79 12.03 6.33
N GLN A 166 -15.48 11.06 6.90
CA GLN A 166 -14.89 9.88 7.56
C GLN A 166 -14.02 9.07 6.59
N ALA A 167 -14.48 8.87 5.36
CA ALA A 167 -13.70 8.19 4.32
C ALA A 167 -12.43 8.98 3.97
N THR A 168 -12.52 10.31 3.90
CA THR A 168 -11.36 11.18 3.63
C THR A 168 -10.36 11.14 4.77
N ASP A 169 -10.82 11.26 6.02
CA ASP A 169 -9.98 11.22 7.22
C ASP A 169 -9.26 9.85 7.34
N TYR A 170 -9.95 8.75 7.01
CA TYR A 170 -9.35 7.41 6.92
C TYR A 170 -8.23 7.33 5.87
N CYS A 171 -8.43 7.91 4.68
CA CYS A 171 -7.41 7.91 3.61
C CYS A 171 -6.16 8.70 4.00
N ILE A 172 -6.32 9.80 4.75
CA ILE A 172 -5.20 10.58 5.29
C ILE A 172 -4.42 9.72 6.29
N TRP A 173 -5.10 9.16 7.29
CA TRP A 173 -4.49 8.29 8.29
C TRP A 173 -3.75 7.10 7.66
N ARG A 174 -4.38 6.39 6.71
CA ARG A 174 -3.78 5.25 6.00
C ARG A 174 -2.49 5.66 5.30
N THR A 175 -2.49 6.82 4.66
CA THR A 175 -1.32 7.35 3.95
C THR A 175 -0.16 7.58 4.92
N ASP A 176 -0.43 8.19 6.07
CA ASP A 176 0.57 8.45 7.10
C ASP A 176 1.16 7.16 7.67
N ARG A 177 0.31 6.18 8.02
CA ARG A 177 0.75 4.88 8.56
C ARG A 177 1.60 4.08 7.57
N VAL A 178 1.24 4.08 6.29
CA VAL A 178 2.02 3.39 5.25
C VAL A 178 3.38 4.07 5.04
N ASN A 179 3.39 5.41 5.03
CA ASN A 179 4.62 6.18 4.87
C ASN A 179 5.57 5.98 6.06
N GLU A 180 5.04 5.99 7.27
CA GLU A 180 5.79 5.69 8.49
C GLU A 180 6.45 4.30 8.42
N LEU A 181 5.67 3.27 8.09
CA LEU A 181 6.18 1.90 7.98
C LEU A 181 7.31 1.79 6.94
N GLU A 182 7.19 2.48 5.80
CA GLU A 182 8.23 2.50 4.77
C GLU A 182 9.47 3.29 5.18
N LEU A 183 9.32 4.36 5.98
CA LEU A 183 10.45 5.10 6.55
C LEU A 183 11.24 4.24 7.56
N MET A 184 10.53 3.51 8.42
CA MET A 184 11.14 2.57 9.38
C MET A 184 11.92 1.46 8.65
N LYS A 185 11.32 0.86 7.61
CA LYS A 185 11.99 -0.18 6.79
C LYS A 185 13.27 0.31 6.13
N LYS A 186 13.34 1.61 5.79
CA LYS A 186 14.54 2.22 5.19
C LYS A 186 15.65 2.47 6.19
N GLY A 187 15.47 2.12 7.47
CA GLY A 187 16.49 2.26 8.50
C GLY A 187 16.85 3.71 8.78
N LYS A 188 15.98 4.66 8.42
CA LYS A 188 16.18 6.05 8.78
C LYS A 188 15.76 6.23 10.23
N GLU A 189 16.76 6.57 11.03
CA GLU A 189 16.83 6.84 12.47
C GLU A 189 15.89 7.95 12.99
N TYR A 190 14.74 8.20 12.35
CA TYR A 190 13.81 9.27 12.73
C TYR A 190 12.62 8.79 13.55
N ILE A 191 12.34 7.48 13.60
CA ILE A 191 11.22 6.90 14.35
C ILE A 191 11.75 5.70 15.13
N ASN A 192 11.78 5.82 16.45
CA ASN A 192 12.21 4.74 17.35
C ASN A 192 11.20 3.58 17.21
N PRO A 193 11.60 2.32 16.97
CA PRO A 193 10.66 1.20 16.85
C PRO A 193 9.71 1.01 18.05
N ASN A 194 10.08 1.53 19.22
CA ASN A 194 9.22 1.52 20.39
C ASN A 194 8.12 2.59 20.36
N THR A 195 8.25 3.64 19.54
CA THR A 195 7.21 4.70 19.37
C THR A 195 5.90 4.12 18.87
N ILE A 196 5.90 3.18 17.91
CA ILE A 196 4.66 2.53 17.47
C ILE A 196 3.97 1.80 18.63
N LYS A 197 4.73 1.11 19.49
CA LYS A 197 4.15 0.47 20.67
C LYS A 197 3.57 1.49 21.64
N THR A 198 4.22 2.64 21.78
CA THR A 198 3.72 3.75 22.60
C THR A 198 2.47 4.38 21.98
N GLU A 199 2.47 4.71 20.69
CA GLU A 199 1.31 5.26 19.94
C GLU A 199 0.11 4.30 19.94
N MET A 200 0.36 2.99 19.80
CA MET A 200 -0.67 1.96 19.87
C MET A 200 -1.15 1.65 21.29
N ASN A 201 -0.47 2.13 22.33
CA ASN A 201 -0.80 1.90 23.74
C ASN A 201 -1.11 3.19 24.52
N GLY A 202 -1.51 4.28 23.85
CA GLY A 202 -1.92 5.51 24.55
C GLY A 202 -0.87 6.62 24.62
N GLY A 203 0.08 6.67 23.68
CA GLY A 203 1.18 7.65 23.64
C GLY A 203 0.80 9.13 23.53
N GLY A 204 -0.50 9.45 23.52
CA GLY A 204 -1.00 10.83 23.64
C GLY A 204 -0.82 11.44 25.03
N GLN A 205 -0.44 10.66 26.05
CA GLN A 205 -0.34 11.13 27.44
C GLN A 205 0.89 12.01 27.77
N GLU A 206 1.81 12.23 26.83
CA GLU A 206 3.10 12.91 27.12
C GLU A 206 3.21 14.35 26.59
N ASN A 207 2.12 15.04 26.21
CA ASN A 207 2.16 16.49 25.92
C ASN A 207 1.09 17.28 26.67
#